data_AF-A0A803M154-F1
#
_entry.id   AF-A0A803M154-F1
#
_cell.length_a   1.000
_cell.length_b   1.000
_cell.length_c   1.000
_cell.angle_alpha   90.00
_cell.angle_beta   90.00
_cell.angle_gamma   90.00
#
_symmetry.space_group_name_H-M   'P 1'
#
loop_
_entity.id
_entity.type
_entity.pdbx_description
1 polymer ?
#
loop_
_entity_poly.entity_id
_entity_poly.type
_entity_poly.pdbx_seq_one_letter_code
_entity_poly.pdbx_strand_id
1 'polypeptide(L)'
;MDILSKPLTIGGKPTEDEMNEYWKKMDVAEEFIKAELFPNGCPSFQDAKPGYLAIVLYSFLGTFDVVEEFYGFKHITAERYPFLASWNKAVSEVPEFKGATPSSVKVIEILHAGRTISN
;
A
#
# COMPACT_ATOMS: atom_id res chain seq x y z
N MET A 1 9.79 0.43 -9.17
CA MET A 1 8.98 1.67 -9.10
C MET A 1 8.42 2.06 -10.46
N ASP A 2 9.08 1.73 -11.59
CA ASP A 2 8.70 2.19 -12.93
C ASP A 2 7.31 1.74 -13.41
N ILE A 3 6.82 0.57 -13.00
CA ILE A 3 5.51 0.05 -13.44
C ILE A 3 4.34 0.83 -12.82
N LEU A 4 4.47 1.27 -11.56
CA LEU A 4 3.51 2.18 -10.93
C LEU A 4 3.71 3.61 -11.43
N SER A 5 4.94 4.01 -11.78
CA SER A 5 5.22 5.33 -12.33
C SER A 5 4.45 5.62 -13.62
N LYS A 6 4.31 4.65 -14.54
CA LYS A 6 3.63 4.83 -15.84
C LYS A 6 2.13 5.19 -15.75
N PRO A 7 1.29 4.56 -14.91
CA PRO A 7 -0.07 5.00 -14.69
C PRO A 7 -0.17 6.27 -13.82
N LEU A 8 0.82 6.52 -12.94
CA LEU A 8 0.86 7.69 -12.07
C LEU A 8 1.38 8.97 -12.78
N THR A 9 2.21 8.82 -13.82
CA THR A 9 2.77 9.90 -14.62
C THR A 9 2.20 9.82 -16.04
N ILE A 10 1.33 10.78 -16.33
CA ILE A 10 0.62 11.03 -17.59
C ILE A 10 1.46 10.59 -18.81
N GLY A 11 1.10 9.48 -19.47
CA GLY A 11 1.65 9.18 -20.81
C GLY A 11 1.45 7.79 -21.41
N GLY A 12 1.36 6.71 -20.63
CA GLY A 12 1.27 5.36 -21.22
C GLY A 12 0.60 4.32 -20.33
N LYS A 13 -0.35 3.56 -20.90
CA LYS A 13 -0.88 2.36 -20.25
C LYS A 13 0.23 1.31 -20.18
N PRO A 14 0.46 0.65 -19.03
CA PRO A 14 1.39 -0.46 -18.94
C PRO A 14 1.02 -1.56 -19.94
N THR A 15 2.01 -2.29 -20.44
CA THR A 15 1.74 -3.48 -21.25
C THR A 15 1.15 -4.60 -20.39
N GLU A 16 0.54 -5.60 -21.02
CA GLU A 16 0.03 -6.77 -20.31
C GLU A 16 1.14 -7.52 -19.54
N ASP A 17 2.32 -7.64 -20.15
CA ASP A 17 3.48 -8.26 -19.51
C ASP A 17 3.97 -7.49 -18.28
N GLU A 18 3.98 -6.15 -18.34
CA GLU A 18 4.34 -5.30 -17.21
C GLU A 18 3.34 -5.43 -16.06
N MET A 19 2.05 -5.51 -16.38
CA MET A 19 1.01 -5.76 -15.38
C MET A 19 1.14 -7.16 -14.78
N ASN A 20 1.42 -8.18 -15.58
CA ASN A 20 1.62 -9.54 -15.10
C ASN A 20 2.85 -9.64 -14.19
N GLU A 21 3.95 -8.96 -14.51
CA GLU A 21 5.12 -8.89 -13.66
C GLU A 21 4.83 -8.16 -12.34
N TYR A 22 4.10 -7.04 -12.40
CA TYR A 22 3.65 -6.32 -11.21
C TYR A 22 2.83 -7.22 -10.29
N TRP A 23 1.84 -7.93 -10.83
CA TRP A 23 1.00 -8.82 -10.05
C TRP A 23 1.78 -9.96 -9.42
N LYS A 24 2.70 -10.60 -10.15
CA LYS A 24 3.59 -11.63 -9.58
C LYS A 24 4.41 -11.10 -8.40
N LYS A 25 4.90 -9.85 -8.49
CA LYS A 25 5.64 -9.22 -7.38
C LYS A 25 4.73 -8.94 -6.18
N MET A 26 3.48 -8.54 -6.41
CA MET A 26 2.49 -8.35 -5.35
C MET A 26 2.13 -9.67 -4.66
N ASP A 27 1.98 -10.76 -5.42
CA ASP A 27 1.72 -12.10 -4.88
C ASP A 27 2.88 -12.56 -3.97
N VAL A 28 4.13 -12.37 -4.41
CA VAL A 28 5.32 -12.67 -3.60
C VAL A 28 5.37 -11.79 -2.34
N ALA A 29 4.99 -10.51 -2.45
CA ALA A 29 4.99 -9.60 -1.32
C ALA A 29 3.95 -10.00 -0.25
N GLU A 30 2.73 -10.38 -0.65
CA GLU A 30 1.71 -10.83 0.29
C GLU A 30 2.18 -12.06 1.08
N GLU A 31 2.69 -13.07 0.38
CA GLU A 31 3.18 -14.30 1.04
C GLU A 31 4.40 -14.04 1.94
N PHE A 32 5.32 -13.18 1.52
CA PHE A 32 6.47 -12.80 2.34
C PHE A 32 6.06 -12.08 3.63
N ILE A 33 5.20 -11.06 3.53
CA ILE A 33 4.76 -10.27 4.70
C ILE A 33 3.98 -11.17 5.67
N LYS A 34 3.14 -12.06 5.13
CA LYS A 34 2.42 -13.05 5.92
C LYS A 34 3.38 -13.96 6.67
N ALA A 35 4.36 -14.57 5.99
CA ALA A 35 5.31 -15.50 6.61
C ALA A 35 6.21 -14.84 7.66
N GLU A 36 6.74 -13.65 7.38
CA GLU A 36 7.74 -12.99 8.23
C GLU A 36 7.13 -12.25 9.42
N LEU A 37 5.99 -11.57 9.24
CA LEU A 37 5.38 -10.78 10.30
C LEU A 37 4.35 -11.57 11.11
N PHE A 38 3.70 -12.56 10.49
CA PHE A 38 2.63 -13.33 11.13
C PHE A 38 2.76 -14.81 10.81
N PRO A 39 3.68 -15.53 11.47
CA PRO A 39 3.83 -16.98 11.28
C PRO A 39 2.54 -17.77 11.55
N ASN A 40 1.60 -17.19 12.32
CA ASN A 40 0.26 -17.73 12.57
C ASN A 40 -0.81 -17.30 11.53
N GLY A 41 -0.43 -16.50 10.54
CA GLY A 41 -1.26 -15.98 9.46
C GLY A 41 -2.28 -14.91 9.86
N CYS A 42 -2.29 -14.46 11.12
CA CYS A 42 -3.31 -13.53 11.64
C CYS A 42 -2.68 -12.17 11.94
N PRO A 43 -3.00 -11.11 11.17
CA PRO A 43 -2.51 -9.77 11.46
C PRO A 43 -3.22 -9.18 12.68
N SER A 44 -2.67 -9.44 13.87
CA SER A 44 -3.14 -8.86 15.14
C SER A 44 -1.98 -8.25 15.91
N PHE A 45 -2.22 -7.05 16.45
CA PHE A 45 -1.28 -6.30 17.30
C PHE A 45 -1.85 -6.06 18.71
N GLN A 46 -2.79 -6.90 19.15
CA GLN A 46 -3.39 -6.80 20.49
C GLN A 46 -2.37 -7.09 21.60
N ASP A 47 -1.52 -8.10 21.39
CA ASP A 47 -0.53 -8.57 22.39
C ASP A 47 0.92 -8.23 22.02
N ALA A 48 1.15 -7.65 20.84
CA ALA A 48 2.48 -7.35 20.32
C ALA A 48 2.49 -6.03 19.55
N LYS A 49 3.53 -5.22 19.76
CA LYS A 49 3.72 -3.98 18.99
C LYS A 49 4.27 -4.28 17.59
N PRO A 50 3.89 -3.50 16.55
CA PRO A 50 4.51 -3.62 15.24
C PRO A 50 6.02 -3.43 15.29
N GLY A 51 6.76 -4.36 14.69
CA GLY A 51 8.21 -4.25 14.55
C GLY A 51 8.64 -3.28 13.42
N TYR A 52 9.96 -3.10 13.26
CA TYR A 52 10.52 -2.17 12.26
C TYR A 52 10.02 -2.44 10.83
N LEU A 53 9.95 -3.71 10.43
CA LEU A 53 9.47 -4.07 9.08
C LEU A 53 8.01 -3.65 8.87
N ALA A 54 7.15 -3.79 9.89
CA ALA A 54 5.77 -3.32 9.81
C ALA A 54 5.69 -1.79 9.69
N ILE A 55 6.56 -1.05 10.40
CA ILE A 55 6.66 0.42 10.29
C ILE A 55 7.02 0.82 8.85
N VAL A 56 8.08 0.24 8.30
CA VAL A 56 8.55 0.55 6.94
C VAL A 56 7.47 0.24 5.92
N LEU A 57 6.87 -0.96 5.96
CA LEU A 57 5.83 -1.35 5.02
C LEU A 57 4.60 -0.45 5.12
N TYR A 58 4.16 -0.13 6.33
CA TYR A 58 2.98 0.71 6.52
C TYR A 58 3.21 2.16 6.07
N SER A 59 4.44 2.67 6.12
CA SER A 59 4.75 3.99 5.56
C SER A 59 4.47 4.10 4.04
N PHE A 60 4.49 2.98 3.32
CA PHE A 60 4.12 2.90 1.91
C PHE A 60 2.65 2.54 1.69
N LEU A 61 2.11 1.64 2.51
CA LEU A 61 0.80 1.02 2.29
C LEU A 61 -0.36 1.71 3.05
N GLY A 62 -0.05 2.39 4.14
CA GLY A 62 -1.01 2.93 5.10
C GLY A 62 -1.99 3.97 4.54
N THR A 63 -1.59 4.66 3.47
CA THR A 63 -2.42 5.66 2.77
C THR A 63 -2.62 5.31 1.29
N PHE A 64 -2.32 4.07 0.91
CA PHE A 64 -2.30 3.67 -0.48
C PHE A 64 -3.71 3.62 -1.09
N ASP A 65 -4.74 3.41 -0.26
CA ASP A 65 -6.15 3.51 -0.62
C ASP A 65 -6.52 4.91 -1.14
N VAL A 66 -6.02 5.97 -0.49
CA VAL A 66 -6.23 7.36 -0.93
C VAL A 66 -5.50 7.63 -2.24
N VAL A 67 -4.31 7.07 -2.41
CA VAL A 67 -3.54 7.16 -3.66
C VAL A 67 -4.28 6.45 -4.80
N GLU A 68 -4.73 5.23 -4.57
CA GLU A 68 -5.54 4.43 -5.48
C GLU A 68 -6.79 5.20 -5.96
N GLU A 69 -7.56 5.77 -5.02
CA GLU A 69 -8.74 6.58 -5.33
C GLU A 69 -8.40 7.81 -6.17
N PHE A 70 -7.34 8.55 -5.80
CA PHE A 70 -6.91 9.75 -6.51
C PHE A 70 -6.55 9.48 -7.98
N TYR A 71 -5.92 8.34 -8.27
CA TYR A 71 -5.50 7.96 -9.61
C TYR A 71 -6.53 7.07 -10.35
N GLY A 72 -7.63 6.69 -9.69
CA GLY A 72 -8.71 5.91 -10.28
C GLY A 72 -8.38 4.44 -10.52
N PHE A 73 -7.52 3.83 -9.70
CA PHE A 73 -7.23 2.38 -9.74
C PHE A 73 -7.38 1.76 -8.35
N LYS A 74 -7.47 0.43 -8.27
CA LYS A 74 -7.42 -0.32 -7.01
C LYS A 74 -6.56 -1.57 -7.18
N HIS A 75 -5.54 -1.73 -6.33
CA HIS A 75 -4.61 -2.85 -6.38
C HIS A 75 -4.72 -3.73 -5.14
N ILE A 76 -4.80 -3.15 -3.94
CA ILE A 76 -4.92 -3.92 -2.69
C ILE A 76 -6.40 -4.03 -2.32
N THR A 77 -7.06 -5.04 -2.91
CA THR A 77 -8.44 -5.37 -2.58
C THR A 77 -8.50 -6.61 -1.70
N ALA A 78 -9.52 -6.69 -0.83
CA ALA A 78 -9.74 -7.91 -0.04
C ALA A 78 -10.07 -9.14 -0.91
N GLU A 79 -10.49 -8.94 -2.16
CA GLU A 79 -10.73 -10.01 -3.13
C GLU A 79 -9.43 -10.63 -3.64
N ARG A 80 -8.41 -9.80 -3.90
CA ARG A 80 -7.14 -10.24 -4.48
C ARG A 80 -6.06 -10.49 -3.43
N TYR A 81 -5.96 -9.61 -2.45
CA TYR A 81 -4.94 -9.62 -1.39
C TYR A 81 -5.61 -9.49 0.00
N PRO A 82 -6.34 -10.53 0.44
CA PRO A 82 -7.10 -10.50 1.70
C PRO A 82 -6.20 -10.31 2.93
N PHE A 83 -4.98 -10.83 2.89
CA PHE A 83 -4.05 -10.67 4.01
C PHE A 83 -3.51 -9.24 4.05
N LEU A 84 -3.06 -8.67 2.92
CA LEU A 84 -2.58 -7.28 2.91
C LEU A 84 -3.67 -6.27 3.30
N ALA A 85 -4.91 -6.49 2.85
CA ALA A 85 -6.05 -5.66 3.21
C ALA A 85 -6.35 -5.71 4.72
N SER A 86 -6.35 -6.90 5.31
CA SER A 86 -6.58 -7.06 6.76
C SER A 86 -5.40 -6.57 7.60
N TRP A 87 -4.16 -6.80 7.14
CA TRP A 87 -2.95 -6.30 7.77
C TRP A 87 -2.90 -4.77 7.80
N ASN A 88 -3.19 -4.10 6.68
CA ASN A 88 -3.19 -2.65 6.62
C ASN A 88 -4.20 -2.04 7.61
N LYS A 89 -5.38 -2.67 7.73
CA LYS A 89 -6.38 -2.29 8.73
C LYS A 89 -5.89 -2.53 10.16
N ALA A 90 -5.28 -3.69 10.44
CA ALA A 90 -4.78 -4.00 11.77
C ALA A 90 -3.69 -3.02 12.23
N VAL A 91 -2.75 -2.63 11.34
CA VAL A 91 -1.71 -1.65 11.67
C VAL A 91 -2.32 -0.25 11.89
N SER A 92 -3.32 0.16 11.10
CA SER A 92 -3.93 1.49 11.23
C SER A 92 -4.72 1.69 12.53
N GLU A 93 -5.14 0.59 13.16
CA GLU A 93 -5.80 0.61 14.47
C GLU A 93 -4.81 0.77 15.64
N VAL A 94 -3.50 0.56 15.41
CA VAL A 94 -2.47 0.77 16.43
C VAL A 94 -2.33 2.27 16.73
N PRO A 95 -2.42 2.71 18.00
CA PRO A 95 -2.46 4.12 18.37
C PRO A 95 -1.30 4.96 17.81
N GLU A 96 -0.07 4.42 17.85
CA GLU A 96 1.12 5.10 17.35
C GLU A 96 1.04 5.38 15.84
N PHE A 97 0.50 4.44 15.06
CA PHE A 97 0.31 4.58 13.63
C PHE A 97 -0.83 5.53 13.33
N LYS A 98 -1.96 5.39 14.00
CA LYS A 98 -3.12 6.29 13.85
C LYS A 98 -2.76 7.76 14.09
N GLY A 99 -1.87 8.04 15.05
CA GLY A 99 -1.38 9.38 15.32
C GLY A 99 -0.37 9.92 14.30
N ALA A 100 0.33 9.03 13.59
CA ALA A 100 1.36 9.38 12.60
C ALA A 100 0.83 9.41 11.16
N THR A 101 -0.22 8.64 10.84
CA THR A 101 -0.80 8.56 9.49
C THR A 101 -1.38 9.92 9.09
N PRO A 102 -0.97 10.50 7.94
CA PRO A 102 -1.52 11.76 7.48
C PRO A 102 -2.99 11.61 7.10
N SER A 103 -3.77 12.67 7.25
CA SER A 103 -5.17 12.68 6.80
C SER A 103 -5.27 12.51 5.29
N SER A 104 -6.39 11.96 4.80
CA SER A 104 -6.64 11.80 3.36
C SER A 104 -6.53 13.13 2.62
N VAL A 105 -7.02 14.23 3.22
CA VAL A 105 -6.87 15.59 2.67
C VAL A 105 -5.40 15.94 2.47
N LYS A 106 -4.55 15.66 3.46
CA LYS A 106 -3.12 15.97 3.37
C LYS A 106 -2.42 15.15 2.29
N VAL A 107 -2.78 13.88 2.14
CA VAL A 107 -2.26 13.01 1.08
C VAL A 107 -2.66 13.55 -0.29
N ILE A 108 -3.93 13.91 -0.48
CA ILE A 108 -4.43 14.48 -1.74
C ILE A 108 -3.73 15.81 -2.09
N GLU A 109 -3.49 16.69 -1.12
CA GLU A 109 -2.70 17.92 -1.32
C GLU A 109 -1.29 17.62 -1.86
N ILE A 110 -0.60 16.63 -1.26
CA ILE A 110 0.74 16.21 -1.68
C ILE A 110 0.71 15.66 -3.11
N LEU A 111 -0.30 14.84 -3.45
CA LEU A 111 -0.46 14.27 -4.78
C LEU A 111 -0.71 15.35 -5.83
N HIS A 112 -1.55 16.35 -5.53
CA HIS A 112 -1.76 17.50 -6.40
C HIS A 112 -0.47 18.31 -6.60
N ALA A 113 0.28 18.60 -5.54
CA ALA A 113 1.55 19.31 -5.63
C ALA A 113 2.57 18.58 -6.52
N GLY A 114 2.65 17.25 -6.40
CA GLY A 114 3.50 16.41 -7.25
C GLY A 114 3.12 16.49 -8.73
N ARG A 115 1.81 16.49 -9.03
CA ARG A 115 1.28 16.57 -10.40
C ARG A 115 1.58 17.90 -11.10
N THR A 116 1.60 19.00 -10.33
CA THR A 116 1.91 20.34 -10.89
C THR A 116 3.38 20.49 -11.25
N ILE A 117 4.29 19.76 -10.59
CA ILE A 117 5.73 19.81 -10.86
C ILE A 117 6.11 18.94 -12.08
N SER A 118 5.28 17.95 -12.43
CA SER A 118 5.52 17.03 -13.54
C SER A 118 4.99 17.51 -14.91
N ASN A 119 4.39 18.70 -14.98
CA ASN A 119 3.91 19.35 -16.21
C ASN A 119 4.78 20.56 -16.58
#